data_AF-A0A6G0XV31-F1
#
_entry.id   AF-A0A6G0XV31-F1
#
_cell.length_a   1.000
_cell.length_b   1.000
_cell.length_c   1.000
_cell.angle_alpha   90.00
_cell.angle_beta   90.00
_cell.angle_gamma   90.00
#
_symmetry.space_group_name_H-M   'P 1'
#
loop_
_entity.id
_entity.type
_entity.pdbx_description
1 polymer ?
#
loop_
_entity_poly.entity_id
_entity_poly.type
_entity_poly.pdbx_seq_one_letter_code
_entity_poly.pdbx_strand_id
1 'polypeptide(L)'
;MTKSSGHNGPKHLPLRRTMIKSTVGHVKRPSYDLPDAREPDHVYGFPIIRDAEDAGQVMGKWVQATPSPAVESTRSFVETNRRALQVGCINAKDVRQYANEHPDIREKAPAKKQAGYTPSQEVIYGIKTAASEDIQMLIQAKHTNFHNDGNDYPDLSGMKIKGVRSVLKLPLPRETKASISQDKRLQLFSEPPEKEPFKMSKFKKIGSMLATQPPYGSSAKPPINEVGNNLPQGEEIE
;
A
#
# COMPACT_ATOMS: atom_id res chain seq x y z
N MET A 1 -32.81 -71.18 -10.00
CA MET A 1 -32.85 -70.28 -11.19
C MET A 1 -33.48 -68.95 -10.77
N THR A 2 -32.67 -67.99 -10.32
CA THR A 2 -33.15 -66.66 -9.89
C THR A 2 -33.00 -65.69 -11.07
N LYS A 3 -34.14 -65.20 -11.56
CA LYS A 3 -34.20 -64.29 -12.71
C LYS A 3 -33.59 -62.95 -12.32
N SER A 4 -32.41 -62.63 -12.86
CA SER A 4 -31.86 -61.28 -12.83
C SER A 4 -32.68 -60.41 -13.80
N SER A 5 -33.55 -59.56 -13.27
CA SER A 5 -34.24 -58.54 -14.03
C SER A 5 -33.22 -57.50 -14.51
N GLY A 6 -32.76 -57.64 -15.75
CA GLY A 6 -31.91 -56.67 -16.42
C GLY A 6 -32.64 -55.33 -16.55
N HIS A 7 -32.20 -54.33 -15.80
CA HIS A 7 -32.63 -52.96 -16.00
C HIS A 7 -31.92 -52.40 -17.24
N ASN A 8 -32.60 -52.43 -18.39
CA ASN A 8 -32.15 -51.86 -19.66
C ASN A 8 -32.41 -50.34 -19.72
N GLY A 9 -32.07 -49.62 -18.65
CA GLY A 9 -32.06 -48.16 -18.61
C GLY A 9 -30.62 -47.64 -18.70
N PRO A 10 -30.40 -46.42 -19.22
CA PRO A 10 -29.08 -45.80 -19.18
C PRO A 10 -28.59 -45.77 -17.73
N LYS A 11 -27.48 -46.46 -17.47
CA LYS A 11 -26.96 -46.80 -16.12
C LYS A 11 -26.50 -45.59 -15.29
N HIS A 12 -26.74 -44.37 -15.76
CA HIS A 12 -26.13 -43.14 -15.25
C HIS A 12 -27.04 -41.91 -15.48
N LEU A 13 -28.36 -42.06 -15.32
CA LEU A 13 -29.25 -40.90 -15.21
C LEU A 13 -29.45 -40.56 -13.73
N PRO A 14 -29.26 -39.29 -13.32
CA PRO A 14 -29.43 -38.88 -11.93
C PRO A 14 -30.87 -39.18 -11.46
N LEU A 15 -31.00 -39.97 -10.38
CA LEU A 15 -32.30 -40.31 -9.82
C LEU A 15 -32.99 -39.03 -9.32
N ARG A 16 -34.28 -38.88 -9.62
CA ARG A 16 -35.09 -37.78 -9.08
C ARG A 16 -35.07 -37.81 -7.55
N ARG A 17 -34.77 -36.68 -6.91
CA ARG A 17 -34.64 -36.52 -5.44
C ARG A 17 -35.84 -37.07 -4.64
N THR A 18 -37.04 -37.02 -5.22
CA THR A 18 -38.30 -37.50 -4.62
C THR A 18 -38.43 -39.03 -4.60
N MET A 19 -37.66 -39.74 -5.44
CA MET A 19 -37.69 -41.20 -5.54
C MET A 19 -36.62 -41.88 -4.67
N ILE A 20 -35.78 -41.10 -3.98
CA ILE A 20 -34.72 -41.61 -3.11
C ILE A 20 -35.31 -41.92 -1.73
N LYS A 21 -35.47 -43.21 -1.44
CA LYS A 21 -35.95 -43.68 -0.13
C LYS A 21 -34.89 -43.44 0.94
N SER A 22 -35.32 -43.06 2.13
CA SER A 22 -34.46 -43.01 3.32
C SER A 22 -34.15 -44.43 3.78
N THR A 23 -32.92 -44.63 4.23
CA THR A 23 -32.43 -45.87 4.83
C THR A 23 -31.89 -45.57 6.21
N VAL A 24 -32.33 -46.30 7.23
CA VAL A 24 -31.89 -46.10 8.61
C VAL A 24 -30.39 -46.43 8.72
N GLY A 25 -29.63 -45.63 9.47
CA GLY A 25 -28.20 -45.83 9.71
C GLY A 25 -27.27 -45.40 8.57
N HIS A 26 -27.79 -44.84 7.47
CA HIS A 26 -26.98 -44.32 6.37
C HIS A 26 -27.39 -42.88 6.02
N VAL A 27 -26.44 -42.10 5.50
CA VAL A 27 -26.74 -40.78 4.95
C VAL A 27 -27.60 -40.91 3.69
N LYS A 28 -28.45 -39.91 3.43
CA LYS A 28 -29.30 -39.88 2.23
C LYS A 28 -28.44 -39.99 0.97
N ARG A 29 -28.79 -40.92 0.07
CA ARG A 29 -28.11 -41.08 -1.21
C ARG A 29 -28.20 -39.78 -2.04
N PRO A 30 -27.11 -39.33 -2.68
CA PRO A 30 -27.15 -38.17 -3.55
C PRO A 30 -28.05 -38.44 -4.77
N SER A 31 -28.73 -37.41 -5.25
CA SER A 31 -29.55 -37.45 -6.46
C SER A 31 -28.76 -37.13 -7.73
N TYR A 32 -27.50 -36.76 -7.58
CA TYR A 32 -26.58 -36.39 -8.65
C TYR A 32 -25.36 -37.31 -8.58
N ASP A 33 -24.68 -37.45 -9.71
CA ASP A 33 -23.52 -38.31 -9.80
C ASP A 33 -22.32 -37.64 -9.12
N LEU A 34 -21.82 -38.28 -8.07
CA LEU A 34 -20.62 -37.84 -7.38
C LEU A 34 -19.37 -38.28 -8.15
N PRO A 35 -18.29 -37.48 -8.16
CA PRO A 35 -17.02 -37.84 -8.80
C PRO A 35 -16.45 -39.19 -8.35
N ASP A 36 -16.67 -39.57 -7.10
CA ASP A 36 -16.29 -40.87 -6.50
C ASP A 36 -16.89 -42.08 -7.25
N ALA A 37 -18.01 -41.91 -7.95
CA ALA A 37 -18.57 -42.97 -8.80
C ALA A 37 -17.80 -43.19 -10.11
N ARG A 38 -16.99 -42.21 -10.55
CA ARG A 38 -16.19 -42.28 -11.78
C ARG A 38 -14.73 -42.55 -11.48
N GLU A 39 -14.21 -41.90 -10.45
CA GLU A 39 -12.81 -41.98 -10.01
C GLU A 39 -12.79 -42.38 -8.54
N PRO A 40 -12.47 -43.66 -8.21
CA PRO A 40 -12.45 -44.16 -6.83
C PRO A 40 -11.46 -43.43 -5.91
N ASP A 41 -10.44 -42.79 -6.49
CA ASP A 41 -9.40 -42.06 -5.77
C ASP A 41 -9.68 -40.53 -5.73
N HIS A 42 -10.91 -40.11 -6.03
CA HIS A 42 -11.26 -38.70 -5.99
C HIS A 42 -11.23 -38.15 -4.56
N VAL A 43 -10.23 -37.30 -4.29
CA VAL A 43 -10.14 -36.55 -3.03
C VAL A 43 -11.00 -35.29 -3.11
N TYR A 44 -12.04 -35.24 -2.29
CA TYR A 44 -12.83 -34.02 -2.12
C TYR A 44 -12.05 -32.96 -1.34
N GLY A 45 -12.16 -31.72 -1.79
CA GLY A 45 -11.54 -30.56 -1.13
C GLY A 45 -10.58 -29.82 -2.05
N PHE A 46 -9.98 -28.76 -1.52
CA PHE A 46 -8.95 -28.01 -2.21
C PHE A 46 -7.57 -28.48 -1.72
N PRO A 47 -6.63 -28.86 -2.62
CA PRO A 47 -5.31 -29.28 -2.19
C PRO A 47 -4.57 -28.10 -1.55
N ILE A 48 -3.99 -28.33 -0.37
CA ILE A 48 -3.11 -27.34 0.26
C ILE A 48 -1.79 -27.37 -0.51
N ILE A 49 -1.61 -26.38 -1.39
CA ILE A 49 -0.33 -26.15 -2.07
C ILE A 49 0.63 -25.62 -1.00
N ARG A 50 1.61 -26.44 -0.62
CA ARG A 50 2.70 -26.00 0.25
C ARG A 50 3.69 -25.20 -0.58
N ASP A 51 4.20 -24.12 0.01
CA ASP A 51 5.28 -23.37 -0.60
C ASP A 51 6.50 -24.27 -0.82
N ALA A 52 7.24 -24.02 -1.91
CA ALA A 52 8.44 -24.78 -2.23
C ALA A 52 9.59 -24.51 -1.24
N GLU A 53 9.51 -23.40 -0.49
CA GLU A 53 10.52 -23.01 0.49
C GLU A 53 10.18 -23.61 1.85
N ASP A 54 11.11 -24.38 2.40
CA ASP A 54 11.01 -24.93 3.74
C ASP A 54 11.37 -23.88 4.80
N ALA A 55 10.85 -24.03 6.03
CA ALA A 55 11.12 -23.11 7.13
C ALA A 55 12.62 -22.93 7.38
N GLY A 56 13.42 -24.00 7.21
CA GLY A 56 14.87 -23.93 7.30
C GLY A 56 15.53 -23.08 6.21
N GLN A 57 14.97 -23.07 4.98
CA GLN A 57 15.47 -22.24 3.89
C GLN A 57 15.14 -20.77 4.10
N VAL A 58 13.94 -20.47 4.61
CA VAL A 58 13.54 -19.10 4.97
C VAL A 58 14.42 -18.55 6.09
N MET A 59 14.77 -19.36 7.09
CA MET A 59 15.68 -18.96 8.17
C MET A 59 17.13 -18.76 7.69
N GLY A 60 17.62 -19.61 6.77
CA GLY A 60 18.99 -19.51 6.24
C GLY A 60 19.16 -18.40 5.19
N LYS A 61 18.10 -18.04 4.48
CA LYS A 61 18.07 -16.97 3.47
C LYS A 61 17.44 -15.69 4.02
N TRP A 62 17.82 -15.28 5.24
CA TRP A 62 17.61 -13.89 5.66
C TRP A 62 18.48 -12.97 4.78
N VAL A 63 18.01 -12.75 3.55
CA VAL A 63 18.65 -11.91 2.56
C VAL A 63 18.52 -10.49 3.06
N GLN A 64 19.65 -9.88 3.37
CA GLN A 64 19.75 -8.48 3.68
C GLN A 64 19.12 -7.71 2.52
N ALA A 65 18.09 -6.90 2.79
CA ALA A 65 17.37 -6.18 1.76
C ALA A 65 18.36 -5.40 0.89
N THR A 66 18.46 -5.77 -0.40
CA THR A 66 19.28 -5.04 -1.35
C THR A 66 18.66 -3.66 -1.49
N PRO A 67 19.36 -2.58 -1.06
CA PRO A 67 18.80 -1.26 -1.17
C PRO A 67 18.54 -0.98 -2.64
N SER A 68 17.37 -0.41 -2.93
CA SER A 68 17.02 0.00 -4.28
C SER A 68 18.12 0.92 -4.85
N PRO A 69 18.43 0.83 -6.16
CA PRO A 69 19.37 1.76 -6.78
C PRO A 69 18.96 3.19 -6.44
N ALA A 70 19.95 4.03 -6.10
CA ALA A 70 19.69 5.40 -5.69
C ALA A 70 18.89 6.09 -6.79
N VAL A 71 17.73 6.65 -6.42
CA VAL A 71 16.91 7.45 -7.33
C VAL A 71 17.80 8.53 -7.91
N GLU A 72 18.01 8.49 -9.22
CA GLU A 72 18.73 9.53 -9.92
C GLU A 72 18.05 10.86 -9.63
N SER A 73 18.82 11.84 -9.15
CA SER A 73 18.29 13.15 -8.85
C SER A 73 17.62 13.70 -10.09
N THR A 74 16.32 13.98 -9.96
CA THR A 74 15.57 14.72 -10.97
C THR A 74 16.21 16.09 -11.18
N ARG A 75 15.98 16.65 -12.37
CA ARG A 75 16.47 17.97 -12.75
C ARG A 75 16.12 19.02 -11.69
N SER A 76 17.07 19.86 -11.30
CA SER A 76 16.83 20.93 -10.34
C SER A 76 16.54 22.24 -11.04
N PHE A 77 15.30 22.72 -10.90
CA PHE A 77 14.89 24.04 -11.39
C PHE A 77 15.59 25.17 -10.61
N VAL A 78 15.83 24.97 -9.31
CA VAL A 78 16.45 25.98 -8.45
C VAL A 78 17.91 26.22 -8.85
N GLU A 79 18.66 25.14 -9.07
CA GLU A 79 20.06 25.23 -9.46
C GLU A 79 20.21 25.73 -10.92
N THR A 80 19.29 25.32 -11.81
CA THR A 80 19.21 25.87 -13.18
C THR A 80 19.03 27.38 -13.14
N ASN A 81 18.09 27.88 -12.33
CA ASN A 81 17.81 29.32 -12.23
C ASN A 81 18.99 30.09 -11.62
N ARG A 82 19.68 29.52 -10.62
CA ARG A 82 20.90 30.14 -10.06
C ARG A 82 21.98 30.32 -11.12
N ARG A 83 22.22 29.30 -11.95
CA ARG A 83 23.21 29.40 -13.04
C ARG A 83 22.77 30.36 -14.14
N ALA A 84 21.48 30.37 -14.49
CA ALA A 84 20.94 31.35 -15.43
C ALA A 84 21.20 32.79 -14.95
N LEU A 85 21.00 33.06 -13.66
CA LEU A 85 21.32 34.35 -13.06
C LEU A 85 22.82 34.67 -13.05
N GLN A 86 23.68 33.66 -12.83
CA GLN A 86 25.15 33.84 -12.93
C GLN A 86 25.62 34.18 -14.34
N VAL A 87 24.94 33.65 -15.36
CA VAL A 87 25.20 33.94 -16.78
C VAL A 87 24.62 35.30 -17.20
N GLY A 88 23.76 35.91 -16.37
CA GLY A 88 23.16 37.21 -16.62
C GLY A 88 21.81 37.16 -17.36
N CYS A 89 21.13 36.01 -17.36
CA CYS A 89 19.76 35.90 -17.87
C CYS A 89 18.79 36.59 -16.91
N ILE A 90 18.45 37.85 -17.18
CA ILE A 90 17.54 38.65 -16.34
C ILE A 90 16.08 38.44 -16.76
N ASN A 91 15.83 38.14 -18.04
CA ASN A 91 14.49 38.00 -18.57
C ASN A 91 13.95 36.56 -18.42
N ALA A 92 12.63 36.43 -18.24
CA ALA A 92 11.98 35.13 -18.08
C ALA A 92 12.08 34.23 -19.32
N LYS A 93 12.17 34.83 -20.53
CA LYS A 93 12.39 34.08 -21.78
C LYS A 93 13.78 33.47 -21.80
N ASP A 94 14.79 34.25 -21.44
CA ASP A 94 16.19 33.83 -21.45
C ASP A 94 16.45 32.74 -20.42
N VAL A 95 15.81 32.81 -19.24
CA VAL A 95 15.88 31.74 -18.22
C VAL A 95 15.24 30.43 -18.74
N ARG A 96 14.13 30.51 -19.46
CA ARG A 96 13.50 29.33 -20.09
C ARG A 96 14.36 28.74 -21.20
N GLN A 97 14.97 29.60 -22.02
CA GLN A 97 15.89 29.16 -23.06
C GLN A 97 17.13 28.49 -22.45
N TYR A 98 17.74 29.11 -21.44
CA TYR A 98 18.86 28.56 -20.70
C TYR A 98 18.53 27.20 -20.07
N ALA A 99 17.31 27.06 -19.53
CA ALA A 99 16.82 25.79 -19.02
C ALA A 99 16.67 24.73 -20.12
N ASN A 100 16.24 25.08 -21.33
CA ASN A 100 16.12 24.10 -22.41
C ASN A 100 17.49 23.68 -22.95
N GLU A 101 18.46 24.60 -22.98
CA GLU A 101 19.84 24.35 -23.40
C GLU A 101 20.63 23.49 -22.39
N HIS A 102 20.28 23.59 -21.09
CA HIS A 102 20.98 22.87 -20.00
C HIS A 102 20.01 21.97 -19.20
N PRO A 103 19.58 20.81 -19.75
CA PRO A 103 18.69 19.88 -19.06
C PRO A 103 19.38 19.12 -17.92
N ASP A 104 20.71 19.02 -17.93
CA ASP A 104 21.49 18.16 -17.02
C ASP A 104 21.84 18.80 -15.67
N ILE A 105 21.33 20.01 -15.40
CA ILE A 105 21.59 20.69 -14.13
C ILE A 105 20.78 20.02 -13.01
N ARG A 106 21.47 19.23 -12.20
CA ARG A 106 20.94 18.52 -11.03
C ARG A 106 21.47 19.14 -9.75
N GLU A 107 20.67 19.11 -8.69
CA GLU A 107 21.10 19.61 -7.38
C GLU A 107 22.02 18.59 -6.73
N LYS A 108 23.20 19.03 -6.32
CA LYS A 108 24.06 18.20 -5.50
C LYS A 108 23.45 18.14 -4.11
N ALA A 109 22.96 16.97 -3.70
CA ALA A 109 22.46 16.76 -2.35
C ALA A 109 23.48 17.32 -1.34
N PRO A 110 23.05 18.07 -0.31
CA PRO A 110 23.97 18.63 0.66
C PRO A 110 24.73 17.47 1.32
N ALA A 111 26.00 17.34 0.98
CA ALA A 111 26.88 16.42 1.67
C ALA A 111 26.89 16.88 3.13
N LYS A 112 26.37 16.04 4.03
CA LYS A 112 26.55 16.22 5.48
C LYS A 112 28.03 16.06 5.76
N LYS A 113 28.82 17.11 5.52
CA LYS A 113 30.22 17.16 5.87
C LYS A 113 30.27 17.17 7.39
N GLN A 114 30.42 16.00 8.00
CA GLN A 114 30.92 15.94 9.36
C GLN A 114 32.38 16.37 9.29
N ALA A 115 32.66 17.61 9.68
CA ALA A 115 34.01 18.12 9.72
C ALA A 115 34.81 17.32 10.77
N GLY A 116 35.87 16.64 10.33
CA GLY A 116 37.04 16.37 11.18
C GLY A 116 37.13 15.04 11.92
N TYR A 117 36.38 13.99 11.56
CA TYR A 117 36.58 12.68 12.19
C TYR A 117 36.89 11.57 11.18
N THR A 118 38.17 11.23 11.08
CA THR A 118 38.64 9.98 10.46
C THR A 118 38.81 8.94 11.56
N PRO A 119 37.95 7.91 11.63
CA PRO A 119 38.08 6.88 12.65
C PRO A 119 39.36 6.06 12.41
N SER A 120 40.25 6.02 13.40
CA SER A 120 41.39 5.10 13.40
C SER A 120 40.92 3.68 13.75
N GLN A 121 41.71 2.67 13.40
CA GLN A 121 41.40 1.25 13.65
C GLN A 121 41.25 0.89 15.15
N GLU A 122 41.63 1.79 16.06
CA GLU A 122 41.49 1.63 17.51
C GLU A 122 40.17 2.19 18.06
N VAL A 123 39.37 2.87 17.23
CA VAL A 123 38.09 3.45 17.67
C VAL A 123 37.03 2.37 17.70
N ILE A 124 36.63 1.98 18.91
CA ILE A 124 35.46 1.14 19.12
C ILE A 124 34.21 2.03 19.04
N TYR A 125 33.36 1.76 18.04
CA TYR A 125 32.07 2.43 17.90
C TYR A 125 31.06 1.94 18.95
N GLY A 126 30.14 2.83 19.32
CA GLY A 126 29.02 2.50 20.22
C GLY A 126 29.06 3.30 21.52
N ILE A 127 28.03 3.09 22.35
CA ILE A 127 27.94 3.66 23.69
C ILE A 127 28.39 2.56 24.65
N LYS A 128 29.48 2.81 25.39
CA LYS A 128 29.93 1.87 26.44
C LYS A 128 28.82 1.73 27.47
N THR A 129 28.39 0.50 27.73
CA THR A 129 27.46 0.21 28.83
C THR A 129 28.14 0.56 30.15
N ALA A 130 27.38 1.10 31.10
CA ALA A 130 27.87 1.31 32.45
C ALA A 130 28.26 -0.04 33.08
N ALA A 131 29.32 -0.05 33.88
CA ALA A 131 29.73 -1.24 34.62
C ALA A 131 28.60 -1.65 35.59
N SER A 132 28.33 -2.96 35.68
CA SER A 132 27.39 -3.51 36.64
C SER A 132 27.85 -3.24 38.08
N GLU A 133 26.90 -3.17 39.01
CA GLU A 133 27.18 -3.06 40.44
C GLU A 133 27.92 -4.33 40.95
N ASP A 134 28.78 -4.17 41.97
CA ASP A 134 29.54 -5.28 42.55
C ASP A 134 28.61 -6.20 43.38
N ILE A 135 28.70 -7.51 43.12
CA ILE A 135 27.82 -8.51 43.73
C ILE A 135 28.00 -8.59 45.25
N GLN A 136 29.21 -8.28 45.75
CA GLN A 136 29.47 -8.26 47.19
C GLN A 136 28.70 -7.14 47.90
N MET A 137 28.53 -5.99 47.23
CA MET A 137 27.74 -4.87 47.77
C MET A 137 26.25 -5.19 47.79
N LEU A 138 25.75 -5.95 46.81
CA LEU A 138 24.38 -6.43 46.76
C LEU A 138 24.09 -7.41 47.90
N ILE A 139 24.99 -8.37 48.15
CA ILE A 139 24.86 -9.35 49.25
C ILE A 139 24.87 -8.66 50.61
N GLN A 140 25.71 -7.64 50.78
CA GLN A 140 25.81 -6.87 52.02
C GLN A 140 24.67 -5.85 52.19
N ALA A 141 23.70 -5.82 51.26
CA ALA A 141 22.57 -4.88 51.26
C ALA A 141 23.01 -3.40 51.39
N LYS A 142 24.20 -3.06 50.90
CA LYS A 142 24.75 -1.70 51.03
C LYS A 142 24.01 -0.66 50.19
N HIS A 143 23.23 -1.11 49.22
CA HIS A 143 22.37 -0.27 48.39
C HIS A 143 20.92 -0.19 48.92
N THR A 144 20.56 -0.96 49.94
CA THR A 144 19.25 -0.83 50.59
C THR A 144 19.34 0.30 51.62
N ASN A 145 19.19 1.53 51.16
CA ASN A 145 18.78 2.59 52.07
C ASN A 145 17.29 2.35 52.34
N PHE A 146 16.92 2.08 53.60
CA PHE A 146 15.53 2.18 54.05
C PHE A 146 15.12 3.67 54.00
N HIS A 147 14.87 4.18 52.79
CA HIS A 147 14.29 5.49 52.61
C HIS A 147 12.80 5.41 52.95
N ASN A 148 12.30 6.49 53.57
CA ASN A 148 10.90 6.70 53.90
C ASN A 148 10.03 6.47 52.63
N ASP A 149 8.85 5.86 52.79
CA ASP A 149 7.90 5.35 51.77
C ASP A 149 7.35 6.40 50.75
N GLY A 150 8.19 7.27 50.19
CA GLY A 150 7.79 8.39 49.31
C GLY A 150 8.39 8.38 47.91
N ASN A 151 9.29 7.45 47.59
CA ASN A 151 10.04 7.43 46.32
C ASN A 151 9.72 6.18 45.47
N ASP A 152 8.44 5.92 45.20
CA ASP A 152 8.00 4.85 44.30
C ASP A 152 8.37 5.08 42.83
N TYR A 153 8.88 6.26 42.49
CA TYR A 153 9.25 6.62 41.12
C TYR A 153 10.74 6.94 40.99
N PRO A 154 11.40 6.46 39.93
CA PRO A 154 12.77 6.84 39.61
C PRO A 154 12.91 8.35 39.46
N ASP A 155 13.86 8.96 40.17
CA ASP A 155 14.16 10.38 40.00
C ASP A 155 14.85 10.61 38.64
N LEU A 156 14.10 11.19 37.69
CA LEU A 156 14.57 11.49 36.34
C LEU A 156 15.28 12.84 36.24
N SER A 157 15.44 13.57 37.36
CA SER A 157 16.04 14.91 37.39
C SER A 157 17.48 14.96 36.87
N GLY A 158 18.24 13.87 37.03
CA GLY A 158 19.64 13.74 36.58
C GLY A 158 19.83 13.24 35.15
N MET A 159 18.77 12.78 34.47
CA MET A 159 18.89 12.03 33.22
C MET A 159 19.02 12.98 32.01
N LYS A 160 20.26 13.29 31.61
CA LYS A 160 20.54 14.09 30.40
C LYS A 160 20.42 13.23 29.14
N ILE A 161 19.24 13.17 28.54
CA ILE A 161 19.03 12.54 27.23
C ILE A 161 19.76 13.37 26.15
N LYS A 162 20.78 12.78 25.54
CA LYS A 162 21.56 13.41 24.45
C LYS A 162 20.65 13.64 23.24
N GLY A 163 20.29 14.90 22.99
CA GLY A 163 19.52 15.31 21.80
C GLY A 163 18.34 16.25 22.08
N VAL A 164 17.90 16.39 23.34
CA VAL A 164 16.81 17.31 23.69
C VAL A 164 17.37 18.46 24.50
N ARG A 165 17.59 19.62 23.84
CA ARG A 165 17.86 20.90 24.52
C ARG A 165 16.59 21.34 25.25
N SER A 166 16.33 20.77 26.41
CA SER A 166 15.64 21.38 27.56
C SER A 166 15.12 20.27 28.46
N VAL A 167 15.54 20.35 29.72
CA VAL A 167 14.85 19.91 30.94
C VAL A 167 13.56 19.12 30.68
N LEU A 168 13.58 17.83 31.00
CA LEU A 168 12.40 16.99 31.27
C LEU A 168 11.36 16.79 30.14
N LYS A 169 11.68 17.08 28.88
CA LYS A 169 10.72 16.85 27.78
C LYS A 169 11.11 15.61 26.99
N LEU A 170 10.50 14.47 27.35
CA LEU A 170 10.35 13.34 26.43
C LEU A 170 9.88 13.88 25.06
N PRO A 171 10.32 13.29 23.93
CA PRO A 171 9.83 13.71 22.62
C PRO A 171 8.30 13.69 22.66
N LEU A 172 7.68 14.83 22.36
CA LEU A 172 6.22 14.91 22.41
C LEU A 172 5.65 13.79 21.52
N PRO A 173 4.61 13.09 21.99
CA PRO A 173 3.96 12.06 21.20
C PRO A 173 3.65 12.63 19.82
N ARG A 174 4.12 11.93 18.78
CA ARG A 174 3.83 12.32 17.42
C ARG A 174 2.32 12.25 17.21
N GLU A 175 1.73 13.29 16.65
CA GLU A 175 0.30 13.30 16.38
C GLU A 175 -0.09 12.10 15.52
N THR A 176 -1.15 11.41 15.93
CA THR A 176 -1.67 10.27 15.18
C THR A 176 -2.57 10.79 14.06
N LYS A 177 -2.73 10.01 12.98
CA LYS A 177 -3.67 10.35 11.90
C LYS A 177 -5.09 10.60 12.43
N ALA A 178 -5.46 9.92 13.51
CA ALA A 178 -6.73 10.13 14.19
C ALA A 178 -6.83 11.50 14.88
N SER A 179 -5.78 11.96 15.60
CA SER A 179 -5.82 13.27 16.25
C SER A 179 -5.83 14.42 15.24
N ILE A 180 -5.08 14.28 14.13
CA ILE A 180 -5.10 15.25 13.03
C ILE A 180 -6.50 15.33 12.40
N SER A 181 -7.16 14.18 12.19
CA SER A 181 -8.50 14.13 11.60
C SER A 181 -9.60 14.71 12.51
N GLN A 182 -9.40 14.67 13.83
CA GLN A 182 -10.36 15.19 14.81
C GLN A 182 -10.09 16.63 15.25
N ASP A 183 -9.01 17.25 14.76
CA ASP A 183 -8.71 18.65 15.07
C ASP A 183 -9.72 19.58 14.39
N LYS A 184 -10.61 20.16 15.19
CA LYS A 184 -11.64 21.11 14.76
C LYS A 184 -11.04 22.38 14.14
N ARG A 185 -9.80 22.75 14.48
CA ARG A 185 -9.13 23.90 13.87
C ARG A 185 -8.84 23.64 12.39
N LEU A 186 -8.47 22.43 12.02
CA LEU A 186 -8.24 22.03 10.62
C LEU A 186 -9.55 21.85 9.84
N GLN A 187 -10.62 21.43 10.52
CA GLN A 187 -11.95 21.30 9.89
C GLN A 187 -12.57 22.64 9.46
N LEU A 188 -12.23 23.74 10.14
CA LEU A 188 -12.70 25.09 9.80
C LEU A 188 -12.08 25.64 8.50
N PHE A 189 -10.91 25.13 8.10
CA PHE A 189 -10.20 25.56 6.88
C PHE A 189 -10.29 24.52 5.74
N SER A 190 -10.81 23.32 6.00
CA SER A 190 -11.06 22.33 4.97
C SER A 190 -12.46 22.53 4.41
N GLU A 191 -12.57 23.29 3.32
CA GLU A 191 -13.75 23.19 2.47
C GLU A 191 -13.82 21.75 1.96
N PRO A 192 -14.93 21.01 2.20
CA PRO A 192 -15.02 19.64 1.73
C PRO A 192 -14.86 19.66 0.20
N PRO A 193 -13.98 18.84 -0.38
CA PRO A 193 -13.85 18.78 -1.83
C PRO A 193 -15.24 18.44 -2.39
N GLU A 194 -15.71 19.24 -3.35
CA GLU A 194 -16.99 19.00 -4.02
C GLU A 194 -16.96 17.59 -4.62
N LYS A 195 -17.58 16.64 -3.93
CA LYS A 195 -17.64 15.26 -4.39
C LYS A 195 -18.60 15.23 -5.55
N GLU A 196 -18.07 15.14 -6.76
CA GLU A 196 -18.88 14.86 -7.93
C GLU A 196 -19.73 13.60 -7.64
N PRO A 197 -21.06 13.66 -7.82
CA PRO A 197 -21.91 12.51 -7.60
C PRO A 197 -21.48 11.38 -8.54
N PHE A 198 -21.39 10.17 -7.99
CA PHE A 198 -20.99 8.99 -8.74
C PHE A 198 -21.92 8.81 -9.96
N LYS A 199 -21.35 8.98 -11.15
CA LYS A 199 -22.03 8.77 -12.42
C LYS A 199 -21.23 7.77 -13.24
N MET A 200 -21.84 6.61 -13.50
CA MET A 200 -21.25 5.59 -14.35
C MET A 200 -20.85 6.18 -15.71
N SER A 201 -19.73 5.74 -16.28
CA SER A 201 -19.15 6.32 -17.52
C SER A 201 -20.14 6.40 -18.67
N LYS A 202 -21.02 5.40 -18.80
CA LYS A 202 -22.07 5.34 -19.83
C LYS A 202 -23.16 6.41 -19.65
N PHE A 203 -23.36 6.88 -18.43
CA PHE A 203 -24.42 7.81 -18.07
C PHE A 203 -23.92 9.25 -17.93
N LYS A 204 -22.59 9.49 -17.93
CA LYS A 204 -22.01 10.85 -17.78
C LYS A 204 -22.63 11.88 -18.73
N LYS A 205 -22.89 11.50 -19.99
CA LYS A 205 -23.47 12.37 -21.04
C LYS A 205 -24.99 12.54 -20.98
N ILE A 206 -25.71 11.75 -20.19
CA ILE A 206 -27.18 11.84 -20.11
C ILE A 206 -27.54 12.94 -19.11
N GLY A 207 -28.05 14.08 -19.58
CA GLY A 207 -28.55 15.16 -18.73
C GLY A 207 -29.80 14.73 -17.95
N SER A 208 -30.07 15.38 -16.81
CA SER A 208 -31.31 15.13 -16.06
C SER A 208 -32.51 15.62 -16.87
N MET A 209 -33.26 14.70 -17.48
CA MET A 209 -34.54 15.05 -18.12
C MET A 209 -35.64 15.03 -17.05
N LEU A 210 -36.02 16.20 -16.55
CA LEU A 210 -37.27 16.39 -15.81
C LEU A 210 -38.42 16.55 -16.81
N ALA A 211 -38.90 15.45 -17.36
CA ALA A 211 -40.13 15.44 -18.15
C ALA A 211 -41.31 15.18 -17.20
N THR A 212 -41.79 16.23 -16.52
CA THR A 212 -43.01 16.12 -15.69
C THR A 212 -44.30 16.27 -16.50
N GLN A 213 -44.26 16.42 -17.83
CA GLN A 213 -45.45 16.39 -18.68
C GLN A 213 -45.13 15.79 -20.06
N PRO A 214 -46.02 14.96 -20.64
CA PRO A 214 -45.87 14.48 -22.00
C PRO A 214 -46.10 15.62 -23.01
N PRO A 215 -45.23 15.80 -24.02
CA PRO A 215 -45.44 16.79 -25.06
C PRO A 215 -46.55 16.31 -26.00
N TYR A 216 -47.73 16.90 -25.90
CA TYR A 216 -48.78 16.74 -26.90
C TYR A 216 -48.41 17.57 -28.12
N GLY A 217 -48.11 16.89 -29.24
CA GLY A 217 -48.07 17.48 -30.58
C GLY A 217 -46.89 18.41 -30.89
N SER A 218 -45.78 17.85 -31.35
CA SER A 218 -44.99 18.52 -32.38
C SER A 218 -44.32 17.50 -33.30
N SER A 219 -44.62 17.59 -34.59
CA SER A 219 -44.00 16.83 -35.66
C SER A 219 -42.65 17.45 -35.99
N ALA A 220 -41.56 16.85 -35.52
CA ALA A 220 -40.21 17.19 -35.97
C ALA A 220 -39.50 15.92 -36.42
N LYS A 221 -39.15 15.88 -37.71
CA LYS A 221 -38.46 14.78 -38.39
C LYS A 221 -37.14 14.42 -37.67
N PRO A 222 -36.72 13.14 -37.68
CA PRO A 222 -35.40 12.76 -37.19
C PRO A 222 -34.30 13.33 -38.11
N PRO A 223 -33.18 13.84 -37.56
CA PRO A 223 -32.06 14.30 -38.38
C PRO A 223 -31.35 13.12 -39.04
N ILE A 224 -31.00 13.35 -40.30
CA ILE A 224 -30.30 12.45 -41.22
C ILE A 224 -28.87 12.23 -40.71
N ASN A 225 -28.44 10.98 -40.56
CA ASN A 225 -27.03 10.64 -40.34
C ASN A 225 -26.29 10.73 -41.68
N GLU A 226 -25.50 11.78 -41.87
CA GLU A 226 -24.52 11.86 -42.96
C GLU A 226 -23.35 10.93 -42.67
N VAL A 227 -23.14 9.98 -43.58
CA VAL A 227 -22.02 9.03 -43.62
C VAL A 227 -20.78 9.78 -44.12
N GLY A 228 -19.69 9.70 -43.37
CA GLY A 228 -18.44 10.39 -43.66
C GLY A 228 -17.77 9.95 -44.95
N ASN A 229 -17.32 10.93 -45.73
CA ASN A 229 -16.36 10.76 -46.80
C ASN A 229 -14.95 11.04 -46.26
N ASN A 230 -14.10 10.01 -46.29
CA ASN A 230 -12.67 10.10 -46.06
C ASN A 230 -11.99 10.79 -47.25
N LEU A 231 -11.22 11.85 -46.99
CA LEU A 231 -10.22 12.38 -47.92
C LEU A 231 -8.84 11.79 -47.56
N PRO A 232 -8.12 11.12 -48.47
CA PRO A 232 -6.68 10.90 -48.33
C PRO A 232 -5.89 12.08 -48.90
N GLN A 233 -4.85 12.49 -48.17
CA GLN A 233 -3.89 13.51 -48.59
C GLN A 233 -2.84 12.90 -49.55
N GLY A 234 -2.75 13.49 -50.76
CA GLY A 234 -1.54 13.92 -51.49
C GLY A 234 -0.37 12.96 -51.78
N GLU A 235 -0.13 12.74 -53.08
CA GLU A 235 1.13 12.53 -53.84
C GLU A 235 0.75 12.85 -55.31
N GLU A 236 1.38 13.75 -56.09
CA GLU A 236 2.67 13.73 -56.79
C GLU A 236 2.90 15.16 -57.36
N ILE A 237 4.09 15.78 -57.27
CA ILE A 237 5.21 15.76 -58.24
C ILE A 237 4.81 16.17 -59.67
N GLU A 238 4.94 17.45 -60.02
CA GLU A 238 5.90 18.01 -61.02
C GLU A 238 5.91 19.55 -60.96
#